data_AF-A0A525JJJ8-F1
#
_entry.id   AF-A0A525JJJ8-F1
#
_cell.length_a   1.000
_cell.length_b   1.000
_cell.length_c   1.000
_cell.angle_alpha   90.00
_cell.angle_beta   90.00
_cell.angle_gamma   90.00
#
_symmetry.space_group_name_H-M   'P 1'
#
loop_
_entity.id
_entity.type
_entity.pdbx_description
1 polymer ?
#
loop_
_entity_poly.entity_id
_entity_poly.type
_entity_poly.pdbx_seq_one_letter_code
_entity_poly.pdbx_strand_id
1 'polypeptide(L)' 'MADAKIMNVGENTPEHVAFKLLEIIASNEGKRLTTNMAGSATAERKWLLDTYAECLIAVAIPLRRLKDA' A
#
# COMPACT_ATOMS: atom_id res chain seq x y z
N MET A 1 -9.39 -8.50 -34.46
CA MET A 1 -8.54 -7.91 -33.41
C MET A 1 -9.33 -7.91 -32.12
N ALA A 2 -9.20 -8.97 -31.33
CA ALA A 2 -9.74 -9.00 -29.98
C ALA A 2 -8.54 -8.77 -29.07
N ASP A 3 -8.37 -7.53 -28.63
CA ASP A 3 -7.41 -7.18 -27.58
C ASP A 3 -7.96 -7.79 -26.29
N ALA A 4 -7.63 -9.07 -26.08
CA ALA A 4 -7.91 -9.76 -24.84
C ALA A 4 -7.01 -9.11 -23.79
N LYS A 5 -7.50 -8.02 -23.19
CA LYS A 5 -6.94 -7.43 -21.98
C LYS A 5 -6.93 -8.55 -20.95
N ILE A 6 -5.79 -9.23 -20.82
CA ILE A 6 -5.49 -10.15 -19.73
C ILE A 6 -5.49 -9.27 -18.49
N MET A 7 -6.68 -9.02 -17.94
CA MET A 7 -6.83 -8.39 -16.65
C MET A 7 -6.26 -9.41 -15.67
N ASN A 8 -5.01 -9.22 -15.26
CA ASN A 8 -4.48 -9.87 -14.07
C ASN A 8 -5.31 -9.37 -12.89
N VAL A 9 -6.45 -10.03 -12.66
CA VAL A 9 -7.47 -9.65 -11.67
C VAL A 9 -6.87 -9.62 -10.26
N GLY A 10 -5.80 -10.38 -10.00
CA GLY A 10 -5.12 -10.41 -8.71
C GLY A 10 -4.17 -9.23 -8.42
N GLU A 11 -3.61 -8.56 -9.44
CA GLU A 11 -2.61 -7.50 -9.25
C GLU A 11 -3.20 -6.09 -9.27
N ASN A 12 -4.45 -5.94 -9.71
CA ASN A 12 -5.15 -4.66 -9.80
C ASN A 12 -6.29 -4.53 -8.78
N THR A 13 -6.36 -5.42 -7.79
CA THR A 13 -7.31 -5.23 -6.69
C THR A 13 -6.87 -4.03 -5.84
N PRO A 14 -7.81 -3.27 -5.27
CA PRO A 14 -7.48 -2.14 -4.41
C PRO A 14 -6.61 -2.53 -3.20
N GLU A 15 -6.76 -3.75 -2.71
CA GLU A 15 -5.94 -4.31 -1.62
C GLU A 15 -4.49 -4.51 -2.04
N HIS A 16 -4.25 -4.99 -3.26
CA HIS A 16 -2.90 -5.19 -3.78
C HIS A 16 -2.19 -3.85 -4.02
N VAL A 17 -2.92 -2.84 -4.51
CA VAL A 17 -2.40 -1.48 -4.68
C VAL A 17 -2.12 -0.84 -3.31
N ALA A 18 -3.01 -1.03 -2.33
CA ALA A 18 -2.81 -0.52 -0.97
C ALA A 18 -1.58 -1.16 -0.30
N PHE A 19 -1.35 -2.45 -0.54
CA PHE A 19 -0.15 -3.13 -0.03
C PHE A 19 1.14 -2.58 -0.65
N LYS A 20 1.18 -2.35 -1.97
CA LYS A 20 2.31 -1.69 -2.63
C LYS A 20 2.56 -0.28 -2.10
N LEU A 21 1.50 0.47 -1.82
CA LEU A 21 1.62 1.80 -1.21
C LEU A 21 2.25 1.72 0.19
N LEU A 22 1.83 0.75 1.01
CA LEU A 22 2.42 0.49 2.33
C LEU A 22 3.92 0.17 2.24
N GLU A 23 4.36 -0.64 1.26
CA GLU A 23 5.79 -0.95 1.06
C GLU A 23 6.62 0.29 0.74
N ILE A 24 6.07 1.21 -0.06
CA ILE A 24 6.70 2.49 -0.40
C ILE A 24 6.78 3.39 0.83
N ILE A 25 5.70 3.52 1.60
CA ILE A 25 5.66 4.34 2.81
C ILE A 25 6.65 3.80 3.86
N ALA A 26 6.62 2.49 4.10
CA ALA A 26 7.54 1.85 5.03
C ALA A 26 9.00 2.11 4.65
N SER A 27 9.32 2.04 3.36
CA SER A 27 10.66 2.34 2.85
C SER A 27 11.08 3.80 3.07
N ASN A 28 10.16 4.75 2.87
CA ASN A 28 10.41 6.18 3.11
C ASN A 28 10.54 6.52 4.61
N GLU A 29 9.79 5.84 5.46
CA GLU A 29 9.85 6.03 6.92
C GLU A 29 10.97 5.20 7.59
N GLY A 30 11.75 4.45 6.81
CA GLY A 30 12.82 3.59 7.33
C GLY A 30 12.29 2.44 8.19
N LYS A 31 11.03 2.03 8.00
CA LYS A 31 10.39 0.91 8.71
C LYS A 31 10.46 -0.37 7.91
N ARG A 32 10.57 -1.48 8.64
CA ARG A 32 10.62 -2.81 8.05
C ARG A 32 9.33 -3.58 8.24
N LEU A 33 8.84 -4.12 7.13
CA LEU A 33 7.71 -5.04 7.09
C LEU A 33 8.13 -6.50 7.35
N THR A 34 9.43 -6.81 7.24
CA THR A 34 9.98 -8.15 7.45
C THR A 34 11.15 -8.15 8.45
N THR A 35 11.35 -9.27 9.13
CA THR A 35 12.34 -9.42 10.21
C THR A 35 13.79 -9.60 9.71
N ASN A 36 14.01 -9.74 8.38
CA ASN A 36 15.25 -10.31 7.84
C ASN A 36 16.35 -9.32 7.44
N MET A 37 16.16 -8.03 7.67
CA MET A 37 17.19 -7.05 7.38
C MET A 37 17.82 -6.59 8.70
N ALA A 38 19.12 -6.25 8.72
CA ALA A 38 19.82 -5.71 9.89
C ALA A 38 19.88 -4.16 9.83
N GLY A 39 19.59 -3.45 10.93
CA GLY A 39 19.80 -1.99 11.03
C GLY A 39 18.62 -1.01 10.83
N SER A 40 17.36 -1.46 10.72
CA SER A 40 16.18 -0.58 10.74
C SER A 40 15.08 -1.15 11.64
N ALA A 41 14.31 -0.26 12.25
CA ALA A 41 13.28 -0.61 13.23
C ALA A 41 12.17 -1.41 12.55
N THR A 42 11.86 -2.58 13.11
CA THR A 42 10.67 -3.36 12.73
C THR A 42 9.44 -2.50 12.96
N ALA A 43 8.54 -2.46 11.97
CA ALA A 43 7.28 -1.76 12.11
C ALA A 43 6.50 -2.31 13.32
N GLU A 44 6.10 -1.43 14.23
CA GLU A 44 5.18 -1.79 15.30
C GLU A 44 3.86 -2.28 14.71
N ARG A 45 3.27 -3.31 15.31
CA ARG A 45 2.00 -3.90 14.86
C ARG A 45 0.92 -2.84 14.64
N LYS A 46 0.82 -1.88 15.56
CA LYS A 46 -0.19 -0.82 15.50
C LYS A 46 0.03 0.06 14.26
N TRP A 47 1.27 0.54 14.06
CA TRP A 47 1.62 1.34 12.89
C TRP A 47 1.30 0.60 11.58
N LEU A 48 1.65 -0.68 11.48
CA LEU A 48 1.42 -1.46 10.26
C LEU A 48 -0.08 -1.56 9.91
N LEU A 49 -0.93 -1.80 10.91
CA LEU A 49 -2.39 -1.90 10.72
C LEU A 49 -3.03 -0.55 10.41
N ASP A 50 -2.63 0.50 11.13
CA ASP A 50 -3.15 1.86 10.93
C ASP A 50 -2.77 2.37 9.54
N THR A 51 -1.49 2.25 9.16
CA THR A 51 -1.00 2.69 7.84
C THR A 51 -1.61 1.89 6.70
N TYR A 52 -1.81 0.58 6.86
CA TYR A 52 -2.50 -0.22 5.83
C TYR A 52 -3.96 0.23 5.64
N ALA A 53 -4.68 0.55 6.72
CA ALA A 53 -6.04 1.08 6.64
C ALA A 53 -6.07 2.44 5.92
N GLU A 54 -5.10 3.32 6.19
CA GLU A 54 -4.95 4.58 5.46
C GLU A 54 -4.67 4.36 3.97
N CYS A 55 -3.84 3.37 3.63
CA CYS A 55 -3.58 2.99 2.24
C CYS A 55 -4.84 2.49 1.53
N LEU A 56 -5.66 1.67 2.20
CA LEU A 56 -6.94 1.21 1.67
C LEU A 56 -7.90 2.38 1.40
N ILE A 57 -7.98 3.34 2.30
CA ILE A 57 -8.80 4.55 2.11
C ILE A 57 -8.31 5.37 0.91
N ALA A 58 -6.98 5.55 0.80
CA ALA A 58 -6.36 6.31 -0.29
C ALA A 58 -6.65 5.68 -1.66
N VAL A 59 -6.61 4.35 -1.76
CA VAL A 59 -6.89 3.62 -3.00
C VAL A 59 -8.40 3.58 -3.30
N ALA A 60 -9.25 3.43 -2.29
CA ALA A 60 -10.70 3.36 -2.46
C ALA A 60 -11.33 4.71 -2.84
N ILE A 61 -10.76 5.84 -2.39
CA ILE A 61 -11.32 7.17 -2.65
C ILE A 61 -10.21 8.19 -3.00
N PRO A 62 -9.60 8.10 -4.20
CA PRO A 62 -8.58 9.07 -4.63
C PRO A 62 -9.12 10.51 -4.66
N LEU A 63 -10.41 10.66 -4.99
CA LEU A 63 -11.07 11.95 -5.19
C LEU A 63 -11.44 12.67 -3.88
N ARG A 64 -11.42 12.01 -2.71
CA ARG A 64 -11.71 12.70 -1.43
C ARG A 64 -10.57 13.60 -1.01
N ARG A 65 -9.32 13.16 -1.20
CA ARG A 65 -8.14 13.96 -0.84
C ARG A 65 -7.95 15.22 -1.70
N LEU A 66 -8.54 15.28 -2.89
CA LEU A 66 -8.48 16.47 -3.75
C LEU A 66 -9.48 17.57 -3.36
N LYS A 67 -10.42 17.31 -2.45
CA LYS A 67 -11.40 18.33 -2.01
C LYS A 67 -10.94 19.16 -0.81
N ASP A 68 -9.89 18.71 -0.13
CA ASP A 68 -9.35 19.34 1.08
C ASP A 68 -7.97 20.00 0.84
N ALA A 69 -7.56 20.15 -0.42
CA ALA A 69 -6.33 20.82 -0.87
C ALA A 69 -6.66 22.10 -1.66
#